data_AF-A0A538DXP9-F1
#
_entry.id   AF-A0A538DXP9-F1
#
_cell.length_a   1.000
_cell.length_b   1.000
_cell.length_c   1.000
_cell.angle_alpha   90.00
_cell.angle_beta   90.00
_cell.angle_gamma   90.00
#
_symmetry.space_group_name_H-M   'P 1'
#
loop_
_entity.id
_entity.type
_entity.pdbx_description
1 polymer ?
#
loop_
_entity_poly.entity_id
_entity_poly.type
_entity_poly.pdbx_seq_one_letter_code
_entity_poly.pdbx_strand_id
1 'polypeptide(L)'
;MRLTHILVPLLVAGLVGVPAGAAVAGDGSGPAAPLSIMTRNLDLGSDLGPVLAATTPAGFLHGVSTVYDEIAASDIPDRAEGIAAEIGRSTPMVVSMQEVSLVQRLVPTSTGWTLVDQIDQLGALQAALARRGLDYTVAVDTHEFDVTVPSDTGPYVRLLDRDVILTRADLPPQVFSVANPRSGHFSHLLSLPTPVGPAVGTRGWASVDVTRLGTTVRVVDTHLESLSGALAQAQAAELLAGPADTPLPVVVAGDLNSGPGTTTGA
;
A
#
# COMPACT_ATOMS: atom_id res chain seq x y z
N MET A 1 32.57 -7.44 -4.70
CA MET A 1 31.48 -6.49 -4.99
C MET A 1 31.00 -5.94 -3.67
N ARG A 2 30.94 -4.61 -3.51
CA ARG A 2 30.42 -3.99 -2.29
C ARG A 2 28.90 -4.19 -2.28
N LEU A 3 28.37 -4.87 -1.26
CA LEU A 3 26.94 -4.89 -0.99
C LEU A 3 26.54 -3.46 -0.59
N THR A 4 25.89 -2.75 -1.50
CA THR A 4 25.04 -1.62 -1.12
C THR A 4 23.76 -2.22 -0.58
N HIS A 5 23.59 -2.21 0.75
CA HIS A 5 22.28 -2.41 1.37
C HIS A 5 21.34 -1.34 0.82
N ILE A 6 20.33 -1.75 0.07
CA ILE A 6 19.28 -0.85 -0.39
C ILE A 6 18.37 -0.64 0.82
N LEU A 7 18.63 0.42 1.57
CA LEU A 7 17.71 0.89 2.60
C LEU A 7 16.54 1.57 1.88
N VAL A 8 15.35 0.98 1.96
CA VAL A 8 14.10 1.69 1.67
C VAL A 8 13.91 2.70 2.81
N PRO A 9 13.92 4.01 2.54
CA PRO A 9 13.79 5.00 3.59
C PRO A 9 12.35 5.01 4.11
N LEU A 10 12.21 4.82 5.43
CA LEU A 10 10.96 5.00 6.16
C LEU A 10 10.45 6.45 5.96
N LEU A 11 9.39 6.62 5.17
CA LEU A 11 8.78 7.93 4.96
C LEU A 11 7.90 8.30 6.17
N VAL A 12 8.18 9.47 6.75
CA VAL A 12 7.40 10.05 7.86
C VAL A 12 6.08 10.59 7.33
N ALA A 13 4.97 10.21 7.99
CA ALA A 13 3.62 10.65 7.67
C ALA A 13 3.51 12.19 7.57
N GLY A 14 3.08 12.69 6.40
CA GLY A 14 2.76 14.09 6.17
C GLY A 14 1.25 14.31 6.12
N LEU A 15 0.71 15.15 7.00
CA LEU A 15 -0.69 15.60 6.94
C LEU A 15 -0.79 16.77 5.96
N VAL A 16 -1.44 16.58 4.81
CA VAL A 16 -1.71 17.66 3.86
C VAL A 16 -3.11 18.22 4.15
N GLY A 17 -3.16 19.45 4.67
CA GLY A 17 -4.41 20.21 4.78
C GLY A 17 -4.64 21.05 3.51
N VAL A 18 -5.68 20.76 2.74
CA VAL A 18 -6.08 21.59 1.59
C VAL A 18 -6.85 22.81 2.13
N PRO A 19 -6.41 24.07 1.87
CA PRO A 19 -7.16 25.24 2.27
C PRO A 19 -8.37 25.44 1.34
N ALA A 20 -9.58 25.42 1.89
CA ALA A 20 -10.79 25.83 1.19
C ALA A 20 -10.87 27.37 1.18
N GLY A 21 -10.69 27.97 0.00
CA GLY A 21 -10.84 29.42 -0.20
C GLY A 21 -12.23 29.79 -0.73
N ALA A 22 -13.06 30.39 0.10
CA ALA A 22 -13.95 31.55 -0.17
C ALA A 22 -14.93 31.71 1.02
N ALA A 23 -14.79 32.81 1.76
CA ALA A 23 -15.65 33.11 2.90
C ALA A 23 -17.06 33.52 2.43
N VAL A 24 -18.05 32.72 2.81
CA VAL A 24 -19.45 33.13 2.87
C VAL A 24 -19.79 33.31 4.34
N ALA A 25 -20.31 34.48 4.70
CA ALA A 25 -20.76 34.76 6.06
C ALA A 25 -21.97 33.87 6.42
N GLY A 26 -21.85 33.06 7.47
CA GLY A 26 -22.92 32.20 7.99
C GLY A 26 -22.58 31.62 9.37
N ASP A 27 -23.51 31.85 10.30
CA ASP A 27 -23.81 31.10 11.53
C ASP A 27 -22.69 30.40 12.34
N GLY A 28 -22.09 31.13 13.30
CA GLY A 28 -21.79 30.69 14.68
C GLY A 28 -21.03 29.39 14.96
N SER A 29 -20.65 28.65 13.93
CA SER A 29 -19.93 27.40 13.94
C SER A 29 -18.60 27.73 13.28
N GLY A 30 -17.49 27.49 14.00
CA GLY A 30 -16.16 27.65 13.41
C GLY A 30 -16.06 26.85 12.11
N PRO A 31 -15.11 27.19 11.21
CA PRO A 31 -14.93 26.45 9.97
C PRO A 31 -14.84 24.96 10.28
N ALA A 32 -15.68 24.18 9.62
CA ALA A 32 -15.70 22.74 9.85
C ALA A 32 -14.31 22.14 9.60
N ALA A 33 -13.93 21.14 10.40
CA ALA A 33 -12.62 20.51 10.27
C ALA A 33 -12.37 20.02 8.83
N PRO A 34 -11.17 20.28 8.27
CA PRO A 34 -10.86 19.93 6.89
C PRO A 34 -10.91 18.41 6.66
N LEU A 35 -11.04 17.99 5.40
CA LEU A 35 -10.84 16.59 5.02
C LEU A 35 -9.40 16.19 5.37
N SER A 36 -9.24 15.19 6.24
CA SER A 36 -7.94 14.65 6.62
C SER A 36 -7.68 13.32 5.91
N ILE A 37 -6.54 13.24 5.24
CA ILE A 37 -6.08 12.05 4.52
C ILE A 37 -4.70 11.70 5.08
N MET A 38 -4.50 10.43 5.41
CA MET A 38 -3.21 9.85 5.77
C MET A 38 -2.75 8.94 4.64
N THR A 39 -1.45 8.97 4.31
CA THR A 39 -0.82 7.93 3.49
C THR A 39 0.17 7.15 4.34
N ARG A 40 0.30 5.84 4.09
CA ARG A 40 1.21 4.96 4.82
C ARG A 40 1.63 3.74 4.00
N ASN A 41 2.91 3.66 3.68
CA ASN A 41 3.54 2.39 3.32
C ASN A 41 3.69 1.54 4.60
N LEU A 42 3.15 0.31 4.60
CA LEU A 42 3.16 -0.57 5.76
C LEU A 42 4.45 -1.37 5.90
N ASP A 43 5.30 -1.38 4.88
CA ASP A 43 6.56 -2.12 4.76
C ASP A 43 6.37 -3.64 4.94
N LEU A 44 6.79 -4.42 3.95
CA LEU A 44 6.74 -5.88 3.95
C LEU A 44 7.29 -6.51 5.26
N GLY A 45 8.28 -5.87 5.87
CA GLY A 45 9.00 -6.39 7.04
C GLY A 45 10.24 -7.20 6.68
N SER A 46 10.71 -7.09 5.44
CA SER A 46 11.92 -7.73 4.91
C SER A 46 12.42 -6.97 3.68
N ASP A 47 13.70 -7.16 3.34
CA ASP A 47 14.29 -6.70 2.08
C ASP A 47 14.28 -7.81 1.03
N LEU A 48 13.87 -7.50 -0.21
CA LEU A 48 13.86 -8.50 -1.30
C LEU A 48 15.25 -8.80 -1.88
N GLY A 49 16.31 -8.14 -1.40
CA GLY A 49 17.69 -8.28 -1.87
C GLY A 49 18.22 -9.71 -1.95
N PRO A 50 17.97 -10.62 -0.97
CA PRO A 50 18.40 -12.01 -1.06
C PRO A 50 17.85 -12.74 -2.30
N VAL A 51 16.61 -12.44 -2.70
CA VAL A 51 15.96 -13.00 -3.89
C VAL A 51 16.51 -12.32 -5.16
N LEU A 52 16.61 -10.99 -5.15
CA LEU A 52 17.04 -10.20 -6.31
C LEU A 52 18.52 -10.39 -6.67
N ALA A 53 19.38 -10.67 -5.69
CA ALA A 53 20.80 -10.92 -5.91
C ALA A 53 21.11 -12.36 -6.32
N ALA A 54 20.13 -13.27 -6.30
CA ALA A 54 20.34 -14.68 -6.57
C ALA A 54 20.66 -14.93 -8.05
N THR A 55 21.76 -15.64 -8.31
CA THR A 55 22.21 -16.00 -9.67
C THR A 55 22.04 -17.50 -9.98
N THR A 56 21.59 -18.29 -9.00
CA THR A 56 21.35 -19.73 -9.15
C THR A 56 19.98 -20.10 -8.59
N PRO A 57 19.34 -21.18 -9.07
CA PRO A 57 18.07 -21.64 -8.52
C PRO A 57 18.13 -21.92 -7.02
N ALA A 58 19.17 -22.62 -6.55
CA ALA A 58 19.33 -22.92 -5.12
C ALA A 58 19.46 -21.65 -4.27
N GLY A 59 20.25 -20.66 -4.73
CA GLY A 59 20.37 -19.37 -4.06
C GLY A 59 19.05 -18.59 -4.04
N PHE A 60 18.24 -18.69 -5.09
CA PHE A 60 16.92 -18.07 -5.15
C PHE A 60 15.97 -18.69 -4.13
N LEU A 61 15.89 -20.02 -4.04
CA LEU A 61 15.05 -20.72 -3.05
C LEU A 61 15.47 -20.40 -1.60
N HIS A 62 16.78 -20.27 -1.37
CA HIS A 62 17.30 -19.83 -0.09
C HIS A 62 16.90 -18.39 0.23
N GLY A 63 17.01 -17.48 -0.75
CA GLY A 63 16.55 -16.10 -0.61
C GLY A 63 15.06 -16.00 -0.27
N VAL A 64 14.22 -16.86 -0.85
CA VAL A 64 12.78 -16.94 -0.51
C VAL A 64 12.57 -17.30 0.96
N SER A 65 13.32 -18.28 1.48
CA SER A 65 13.25 -18.66 2.90
C SER A 65 13.71 -17.51 3.80
N THR A 66 14.82 -16.85 3.46
CA THR A 66 15.33 -15.69 4.22
C THR A 66 14.30 -14.57 4.29
N VAL A 67 13.68 -14.21 3.17
CA VAL A 67 12.64 -13.16 3.13
C VAL A 67 11.46 -13.54 4.02
N TYR A 68 10.98 -14.79 3.95
CA TYR A 68 9.90 -15.25 4.82
C TYR A 68 10.28 -15.18 6.32
N ASP A 69 11.48 -15.64 6.68
CA ASP A 69 11.94 -15.65 8.07
C ASP A 69 12.08 -14.24 8.64
N GLU A 70 12.54 -13.27 7.83
CA GLU A 70 12.59 -11.86 8.20
C GLU A 70 11.19 -11.27 8.43
N ILE A 71 10.24 -11.54 7.52
CA ILE A 71 8.84 -11.10 7.68
C ILE A 71 8.24 -11.67 8.97
N ALA A 72 8.45 -12.97 9.22
CA ALA A 72 7.98 -13.62 10.44
C ALA A 72 8.61 -13.01 11.70
N ALA A 73 9.89 -12.66 11.66
CA ALA A 73 10.61 -12.00 12.75
C ALA A 73 10.19 -10.53 12.96
N SER A 74 9.56 -9.89 11.97
CA SER A 74 9.16 -8.47 12.03
C SER A 74 7.96 -8.18 12.95
N ASP A 75 7.27 -9.22 13.45
CA ASP A 75 6.11 -9.11 14.35
C ASP A 75 5.00 -8.17 13.82
N ILE A 76 4.39 -8.57 12.70
CA ILE A 76 3.27 -7.84 12.08
C ILE A 76 2.15 -7.48 13.07
N PRO A 77 1.72 -8.35 14.02
CA PRO A 77 0.75 -7.97 15.05
C PRO A 77 1.16 -6.77 15.90
N ASP A 78 2.41 -6.69 16.38
CA ASP A 78 2.89 -5.55 17.17
C ASP A 78 3.03 -4.28 16.31
N ARG A 79 3.54 -4.40 15.08
CA ARG A 79 3.59 -3.30 14.11
C ARG A 79 2.21 -2.71 13.83
N ALA A 80 1.21 -3.57 13.65
CA ALA A 80 -0.18 -3.17 13.45
C ALA A 80 -0.75 -2.39 14.65
N GLU A 81 -0.37 -2.73 15.89
CA GLU A 81 -0.74 -1.94 17.07
C GLU A 81 -0.14 -0.53 17.05
N GLY A 82 1.14 -0.41 16.65
CA GLY A 82 1.80 0.88 16.48
C GLY A 82 1.13 1.75 15.40
N ILE A 83 0.81 1.16 14.25
CA ILE A 83 0.13 1.85 13.15
C ILE A 83 -1.30 2.25 13.54
N ALA A 84 -2.05 1.37 14.21
CA ALA A 84 -3.38 1.70 14.71
C ALA A 84 -3.34 2.81 15.77
N ALA A 85 -2.29 2.87 16.60
CA ALA A 85 -2.07 3.99 17.52
C ALA A 85 -1.78 5.32 16.78
N GLU A 86 -1.06 5.27 15.67
CA GLU A 86 -0.84 6.43 14.81
C GLU A 86 -2.14 6.93 14.17
N ILE A 87 -2.91 6.04 13.54
CA ILE A 87 -4.23 6.35 12.97
C ILE A 87 -5.17 6.90 14.05
N GLY A 88 -5.14 6.34 15.27
CA GLY A 88 -5.95 6.82 16.39
C GLY A 88 -5.57 8.20 16.91
N ARG A 89 -4.33 8.65 16.74
CA ARG A 89 -3.88 9.99 17.17
C ARG A 89 -4.31 11.08 16.19
N SER A 90 -4.28 10.81 14.89
CA SER A 90 -4.65 11.77 13.84
C SER A 90 -6.11 11.65 13.39
N THR A 91 -6.74 10.50 13.61
CA THR A 91 -8.13 10.17 13.23
C THR A 91 -8.48 10.61 11.80
N PRO A 92 -7.67 10.24 10.79
CA PRO A 92 -7.89 10.67 9.42
C PRO A 92 -9.24 10.15 8.90
N MET A 93 -9.88 10.87 7.98
CA MET A 93 -11.12 10.37 7.37
C MET A 93 -10.85 9.27 6.34
N VAL A 94 -9.65 9.30 5.73
CA VAL A 94 -9.16 8.35 4.73
C VAL A 94 -7.73 7.95 5.06
N VAL A 95 -7.41 6.67 4.98
CA VAL A 95 -6.05 6.13 5.05
C VAL A 95 -5.75 5.42 3.74
N SER A 96 -4.79 5.96 2.98
CA SER A 96 -4.20 5.34 1.79
C SER A 96 -3.03 4.48 2.23
N MET A 97 -2.98 3.21 1.85
CA MET A 97 -1.99 2.27 2.36
C MET A 97 -1.33 1.47 1.26
N GLN A 98 0.00 1.47 1.27
CA GLN A 98 0.83 0.72 0.32
C GLN A 98 1.53 -0.43 1.05
N GLU A 99 1.98 -1.43 0.29
CA GLU A 99 2.64 -2.64 0.82
C GLU A 99 1.80 -3.40 1.87
N VAL A 100 0.50 -3.52 1.67
CA VAL A 100 -0.40 -4.17 2.64
C VAL A 100 -0.33 -5.70 2.48
N SER A 101 0.83 -6.30 2.72
CA SER A 101 1.10 -7.65 2.25
C SER A 101 0.28 -8.76 2.95
N LEU A 102 -0.03 -9.81 2.20
CA LEU A 102 -0.46 -11.12 2.68
C LEU A 102 0.58 -12.16 2.28
N VAL A 103 1.20 -12.80 3.26
CA VAL A 103 2.22 -13.84 3.06
C VAL A 103 1.66 -15.17 3.53
N GLN A 104 1.75 -16.20 2.68
CA GLN A 104 1.21 -17.52 2.99
C GLN A 104 2.25 -18.60 2.74
N ARG A 105 2.35 -19.57 3.64
CA ARG A 105 3.06 -20.82 3.37
C ARG A 105 2.10 -21.87 2.88
N LEU A 106 2.42 -22.49 1.75
CA LEU A 106 1.54 -23.42 1.04
C LEU A 106 2.27 -24.73 0.77
N VAL A 107 1.56 -25.85 0.88
CA VAL A 107 2.05 -27.14 0.37
C VAL A 107 1.19 -27.59 -0.81
N PRO A 108 1.80 -28.06 -1.91
CA PRO A 108 1.05 -28.53 -3.05
C PRO A 108 0.34 -29.85 -2.71
N THR A 109 -0.86 -30.01 -3.26
CA THR A 109 -1.70 -31.20 -3.14
C THR A 109 -2.22 -31.62 -4.51
N SER A 110 -2.85 -32.78 -4.61
CA SER A 110 -3.43 -33.25 -5.88
C SER A 110 -4.55 -32.36 -6.44
N THR A 111 -5.15 -31.49 -5.61
CA THR A 111 -6.28 -30.63 -5.99
C THR A 111 -5.97 -29.13 -5.90
N GLY A 112 -4.71 -28.75 -5.68
CA GLY A 112 -4.31 -27.35 -5.51
C GLY A 112 -3.36 -27.17 -4.33
N TRP A 113 -3.63 -26.19 -3.48
CA TRP A 113 -2.77 -25.83 -2.35
C TRP A 113 -3.46 -26.07 -1.01
N THR A 114 -2.69 -26.51 -0.01
CA THR A 114 -3.10 -26.47 1.41
C THR A 114 -2.32 -25.38 2.11
N LEU A 115 -3.04 -24.50 2.81
CA LEU A 115 -2.46 -23.46 3.66
C LEU A 115 -1.81 -24.09 4.89
N VAL A 116 -0.54 -23.79 5.12
CA VAL A 116 0.20 -24.14 6.34
C VAL A 116 -0.06 -23.05 7.39
N ASP A 117 0.26 -21.80 7.04
CA ASP A 117 -0.02 -20.60 7.82
C ASP A 117 0.03 -19.35 6.95
N GLN A 118 -0.32 -18.21 7.56
CA GLN A 118 -0.25 -16.91 6.92
C GLN A 118 0.08 -15.79 7.90
N ILE A 119 0.68 -14.73 7.36
CA ILE A 119 0.91 -13.43 7.99
C ILE A 119 0.12 -12.41 7.17
N ASP A 120 -0.90 -11.80 7.77
CA ASP A 120 -1.84 -10.89 7.09
C ASP A 120 -1.78 -9.49 7.71
N GLN A 121 -1.12 -8.54 7.04
CA GLN A 121 -0.97 -7.18 7.56
C GLN A 121 -2.32 -6.44 7.66
N LEU A 122 -3.21 -6.58 6.67
CA LEU A 122 -4.52 -5.93 6.68
C LEU A 122 -5.37 -6.46 7.84
N GLY A 123 -5.45 -7.79 7.97
CA GLY A 123 -6.19 -8.44 9.04
C GLY A 123 -5.68 -8.04 10.43
N ALA A 124 -4.35 -7.97 10.61
CA ALA A 124 -3.75 -7.53 11.86
C ALA A 124 -4.10 -6.06 12.19
N LEU A 125 -4.01 -5.16 11.20
CA LEU A 125 -4.33 -3.75 11.36
C LEU A 125 -5.82 -3.52 11.65
N GLN A 126 -6.73 -4.17 10.93
CA GLN A 126 -8.17 -4.07 11.19
C GLN A 126 -8.52 -4.56 12.61
N ALA A 127 -7.89 -5.64 13.07
CA ALA A 127 -8.08 -6.13 14.43
C ALA A 127 -7.57 -5.14 15.48
N ALA A 128 -6.42 -4.48 15.25
CA ALA A 128 -5.87 -3.46 16.14
C ALA A 128 -6.74 -2.19 16.18
N LEU A 129 -7.25 -1.74 15.03
CA LEU A 129 -8.21 -0.63 14.95
C LEU A 129 -9.49 -0.94 15.74
N ALA A 130 -10.07 -2.13 15.53
CA ALA A 130 -11.28 -2.56 16.25
C ALA A 130 -11.07 -2.63 17.77
N ARG A 131 -9.93 -3.17 18.24
CA ARG A 131 -9.57 -3.18 19.68
C ARG A 131 -9.49 -1.78 20.30
N ARG A 132 -9.17 -0.77 19.48
CA ARG A 132 -9.08 0.64 19.89
C ARG A 132 -10.40 1.40 19.71
N GLY A 133 -11.46 0.75 19.25
CA GLY A 133 -12.74 1.38 18.96
C GLY A 133 -12.70 2.33 17.76
N LEU A 134 -11.72 2.15 16.86
CA LEU A 134 -11.58 2.94 15.63
C LEU A 134 -12.33 2.22 14.51
N ASP A 135 -13.44 2.80 14.06
CA ASP A 135 -14.30 2.20 13.05
C ASP A 135 -13.87 2.64 11.64
N TYR A 136 -13.06 1.80 11.00
CA TYR A 136 -12.61 1.96 9.63
C TYR A 136 -13.00 0.74 8.79
N THR A 137 -13.45 0.98 7.57
CA THR A 137 -13.79 -0.05 6.60
C THR A 137 -12.92 0.07 5.35
N VAL A 138 -12.71 -1.05 4.67
CA VAL A 138 -12.05 -1.10 3.36
C VAL A 138 -12.98 -0.50 2.32
N ALA A 139 -12.54 0.56 1.65
CA ALA A 139 -13.23 1.16 0.53
C ALA A 139 -12.78 0.55 -0.80
N VAL A 140 -11.48 0.27 -0.94
CA VAL A 140 -10.88 -0.41 -2.11
C VAL A 140 -9.70 -1.27 -1.63
N ASP A 141 -9.55 -2.46 -2.23
CA ASP A 141 -8.43 -3.38 -2.07
C ASP A 141 -7.92 -3.77 -3.47
N THR A 142 -6.74 -3.29 -3.84
CA THR A 142 -6.12 -3.52 -5.16
C THR A 142 -5.03 -4.56 -5.04
N HIS A 143 -5.29 -5.77 -5.52
CA HIS A 143 -4.30 -6.85 -5.55
C HIS A 143 -3.25 -6.58 -6.62
N GLU A 144 -1.98 -6.44 -6.22
CA GLU A 144 -0.88 -6.12 -7.12
C GLU A 144 0.03 -7.33 -7.35
N PHE A 145 1.25 -7.31 -6.82
CA PHE A 145 2.24 -8.37 -7.03
C PHE A 145 1.82 -9.65 -6.30
N ASP A 146 1.39 -10.67 -7.05
CA ASP A 146 0.97 -11.97 -6.53
C ASP A 146 1.84 -13.08 -7.11
N VAL A 147 2.74 -13.62 -6.30
CA VAL A 147 3.66 -14.68 -6.70
C VAL A 147 3.65 -15.81 -5.69
N THR A 148 3.74 -17.04 -6.19
CA THR A 148 3.94 -18.24 -5.37
C THR A 148 5.20 -18.94 -5.83
N VAL A 149 6.20 -19.00 -4.96
CA VAL A 149 7.52 -19.54 -5.28
C VAL A 149 7.95 -20.59 -4.25
N PRO A 150 8.67 -21.65 -4.66
CA PRO A 150 9.17 -22.62 -3.71
C PRO A 150 10.25 -22.00 -2.80
N SER A 151 10.33 -22.47 -1.56
CA SER A 151 11.42 -22.18 -0.64
C SER A 151 12.36 -23.38 -0.50
N ASP A 152 13.54 -23.21 0.09
CA ASP A 152 14.45 -24.32 0.37
C ASP A 152 14.08 -25.12 1.66
N THR A 153 13.04 -24.71 2.38
CA THR A 153 12.55 -25.38 3.60
C THR A 153 11.38 -26.34 3.36
N GLY A 154 10.86 -26.41 2.14
CA GLY A 154 9.79 -27.33 1.73
C GLY A 154 8.50 -26.64 1.30
N PRO A 155 7.85 -25.81 2.14
CA PRO A 155 6.67 -25.05 1.72
C PRO A 155 6.98 -24.06 0.60
N TYR A 156 5.99 -23.79 -0.23
CA TYR A 156 5.98 -22.62 -1.10
C TYR A 156 5.63 -21.38 -0.27
N VAL A 157 6.20 -20.24 -0.62
CA VAL A 157 5.84 -18.93 -0.09
C VAL A 157 5.06 -18.20 -1.17
N ARG A 158 3.83 -17.82 -0.85
CA ARG A 158 3.05 -16.87 -1.62
C ARG A 158 3.15 -15.49 -1.00
N LEU A 159 3.52 -14.51 -1.79
CA LEU A 159 3.44 -13.09 -1.46
C LEU A 159 2.38 -12.45 -2.34
N LEU A 160 1.35 -11.91 -1.70
CA LEU A 160 0.41 -10.98 -2.32
C LEU A 160 0.68 -9.59 -1.75
N ASP A 161 1.18 -8.70 -2.60
CA ASP A 161 1.25 -7.28 -2.32
C ASP A 161 -0.03 -6.58 -2.79
N ARG A 162 -0.50 -5.58 -2.05
CA ARG A 162 -1.73 -4.86 -2.36
C ARG A 162 -1.70 -3.44 -1.79
N ASP A 163 -2.43 -2.57 -2.45
CA ASP A 163 -2.71 -1.20 -2.04
C ASP A 163 -4.17 -1.11 -1.57
N VAL A 164 -4.42 -0.44 -0.45
CA VAL A 164 -5.72 -0.45 0.24
C VAL A 164 -6.10 0.95 0.73
N ILE A 165 -7.34 1.35 0.45
CA ILE A 165 -7.93 2.56 1.03
C ILE A 165 -8.88 2.18 2.16
N LEU A 166 -8.58 2.61 3.38
CA LEU A 166 -9.51 2.58 4.51
C LEU A 166 -10.22 3.93 4.67
N THR A 167 -11.48 3.89 5.08
CA THR A 167 -12.27 5.10 5.37
C THR A 167 -13.06 4.96 6.66
N ARG A 168 -13.30 6.08 7.35
CA ARG A 168 -14.11 6.09 8.57
C ARG A 168 -15.55 5.64 8.29
N ALA A 169 -16.07 4.76 9.14
CA ALA A 169 -17.43 4.24 9.03
C ALA A 169 -18.37 4.76 10.15
N ASP A 170 -17.84 5.46 11.15
CA ASP A 170 -18.59 5.99 12.30
C ASP A 170 -19.21 7.39 12.07
N LEU A 171 -18.92 8.01 10.93
CA LEU A 171 -19.39 9.37 10.63
C LEU A 171 -20.76 9.36 9.94
N PRO A 172 -21.65 10.32 10.25
CA PRO A 172 -22.93 10.43 9.56
C PRO A 172 -22.73 10.67 8.05
N PRO A 173 -23.57 10.08 7.16
CA PRO A 173 -23.44 10.25 5.71
C PRO A 173 -23.51 11.70 5.20
N GLN A 174 -24.16 12.59 5.95
CA GLN A 174 -24.23 14.03 5.64
C GLN A 174 -22.91 14.76 5.95
N VAL A 175 -22.08 14.19 6.83
CA VAL A 175 -20.79 14.72 7.25
C VAL A 175 -19.68 14.16 6.38
N PHE A 176 -19.72 12.86 6.09
CA PHE A 176 -18.72 12.13 5.33
C PHE A 176 -19.38 10.98 4.56
N SER A 177 -19.07 10.87 3.27
CA SER A 177 -19.48 9.72 2.46
C SER A 177 -18.42 9.38 1.42
N VAL A 178 -18.41 8.11 1.01
CA VAL A 178 -17.45 7.54 0.07
C VAL A 178 -18.23 6.90 -1.07
N ALA A 179 -17.83 7.15 -2.30
CA ALA A 179 -18.47 6.63 -3.50
C ALA A 179 -17.44 6.30 -4.58
N ASN A 180 -17.91 5.64 -5.64
CA ASN A 180 -17.12 5.31 -6.83
C ASN A 180 -15.77 4.63 -6.55
N PRO A 181 -15.71 3.56 -5.71
CA PRO A 181 -14.48 2.79 -5.56
C PRO A 181 -14.05 2.22 -6.91
N ARG A 182 -12.80 2.45 -7.28
CA ARG A 182 -12.18 1.97 -8.52
C ARG A 182 -10.75 1.56 -8.26
N SER A 183 -10.27 0.61 -9.04
CA SER A 183 -8.85 0.24 -9.09
C SER A 183 -8.43 -0.12 -10.51
N GLY A 184 -7.13 -0.15 -10.74
CA GLY A 184 -6.53 -0.57 -12.00
C GLY A 184 -5.04 -0.81 -11.87
N HIS A 185 -4.44 -1.37 -12.91
CA HIS A 185 -3.00 -1.60 -13.01
C HIS A 185 -2.38 -0.72 -14.09
N PHE A 186 -1.11 -0.37 -13.89
CA PHE A 186 -0.33 0.29 -14.93
C PHE A 186 0.05 -0.68 -16.04
N SER A 187 0.26 -0.14 -17.23
CA SER A 187 0.76 -0.89 -18.39
C SER A 187 2.29 -1.00 -18.40
N HIS A 188 2.99 -0.02 -17.83
CA HIS A 188 4.44 -0.05 -17.68
C HIS A 188 4.84 -0.74 -16.38
N LEU A 189 5.23 -2.02 -16.49
CA LEU A 189 5.58 -2.87 -15.35
C LEU A 189 7.07 -3.23 -15.37
N LEU A 190 7.66 -3.33 -14.18
CA LEU A 190 9.01 -3.86 -14.04
C LEU A 190 8.98 -5.37 -14.26
N SER A 191 9.91 -5.86 -15.07
CA SER A 191 10.15 -7.30 -15.26
C SER A 191 11.60 -7.59 -14.92
N LEU A 192 11.82 -8.46 -13.93
CA LEU A 192 13.13 -8.85 -13.47
C LEU A 192 13.40 -10.31 -13.85
N PRO A 193 14.52 -10.60 -14.54
CA PRO A 193 14.92 -11.98 -14.75
C PRO A 193 15.35 -12.60 -13.42
N THR A 194 14.84 -13.79 -13.12
CA THR A 194 15.30 -14.59 -11.97
C THR A 194 15.83 -15.95 -12.45
N PRO A 195 16.62 -16.67 -11.62
CA PRO A 195 17.07 -18.01 -11.95
C PRO A 195 15.94 -19.04 -12.17
N VAL A 196 14.70 -18.71 -11.80
CA VAL A 196 13.51 -19.57 -11.96
C VAL A 196 12.49 -19.04 -12.97
N GLY A 197 12.81 -17.97 -13.70
CA GLY A 197 11.94 -17.32 -14.68
C GLY A 197 11.76 -15.82 -14.42
N PRO A 198 11.17 -15.05 -15.35
CA PRO A 198 10.91 -13.64 -15.10
C PRO A 198 9.83 -13.44 -14.03
N ALA A 199 10.04 -12.48 -13.14
CA ALA A 199 9.04 -11.98 -12.21
C ALA A 199 8.58 -10.59 -12.68
N VAL A 200 7.27 -10.39 -12.80
CA VAL A 200 6.68 -9.10 -13.19
C VAL A 200 6.10 -8.44 -11.95
N GLY A 201 6.64 -7.28 -11.58
CA GLY A 201 6.12 -6.43 -10.51
C GLY A 201 4.88 -5.69 -10.99
N THR A 202 3.71 -6.30 -10.80
CA THR A 202 2.43 -5.60 -11.02
C THR A 202 2.35 -4.43 -10.06
N ARG A 203 1.99 -3.25 -10.58
CA ARG A 203 1.72 -2.01 -9.84
C ARG A 203 0.42 -1.40 -10.34
N GLY A 204 -0.22 -0.58 -9.53
CA GLY A 204 -1.52 -0.03 -9.85
C GLY A 204 -1.91 1.17 -9.02
N TRP A 205 -3.22 1.37 -8.96
CA TRP A 205 -3.85 2.47 -8.25
C TRP A 205 -5.20 2.04 -7.73
N ALA A 206 -5.62 2.66 -6.62
CA ALA A 206 -7.00 2.68 -6.16
C ALA A 206 -7.51 4.13 -6.14
N SER A 207 -8.82 4.32 -6.26
CA SER A 207 -9.42 5.63 -6.04
C SER A 207 -10.82 5.54 -5.46
N VAL A 208 -11.17 6.58 -4.72
CA VAL A 208 -12.51 6.81 -4.17
C VAL A 208 -12.87 8.29 -4.31
N ASP A 209 -14.15 8.56 -4.48
CA ASP A 209 -14.69 9.91 -4.37
C ASP A 209 -15.19 10.12 -2.94
N VAL A 210 -14.58 11.07 -2.24
CA VAL A 210 -14.85 11.36 -0.84
C VAL A 210 -15.58 12.69 -0.74
N THR A 211 -16.75 12.69 -0.11
CA THR A 211 -17.54 13.89 0.10
C THR A 211 -17.50 14.30 1.57
N ARG A 212 -17.03 15.52 1.83
CA ARG A 212 -16.96 16.14 3.15
C ARG A 212 -17.78 17.43 3.12
N LEU A 213 -18.89 17.46 3.88
CA LEU A 213 -19.82 18.61 3.95
C LEU A 213 -20.19 19.18 2.57
N GLY A 214 -20.58 18.30 1.65
CA GLY A 214 -21.02 18.67 0.31
C GLY A 214 -19.89 19.00 -0.68
N THR A 215 -18.62 18.99 -0.27
CA THR A 215 -17.48 19.11 -1.19
C THR A 215 -16.91 17.72 -1.48
N THR A 216 -16.81 17.36 -2.76
CA THR A 216 -16.28 16.07 -3.20
C THR A 216 -14.85 16.22 -3.73
N VAL A 217 -13.96 15.33 -3.30
CA VAL A 217 -12.56 15.24 -3.70
C VAL A 217 -12.29 13.80 -4.14
N ARG A 218 -11.55 13.59 -5.23
CA ARG A 218 -11.03 12.28 -5.57
C ARG A 218 -9.75 12.01 -4.78
N VAL A 219 -9.73 10.92 -4.03
CA VAL A 219 -8.51 10.41 -3.39
C VAL A 219 -8.00 9.25 -4.23
N VAL A 220 -6.72 9.28 -4.57
CA VAL A 220 -6.04 8.26 -5.35
C VAL A 220 -4.89 7.70 -4.53
N ASP A 221 -4.88 6.40 -4.36
CA ASP A 221 -3.82 5.61 -3.74
C ASP A 221 -2.94 5.00 -4.83
N THR A 222 -1.64 4.96 -4.62
CA THR A 222 -0.70 4.28 -5.54
C THR A 222 0.67 4.09 -4.88
N HIS A 223 1.36 3.05 -5.34
CA HIS A 223 2.77 2.80 -5.08
C HIS A 223 3.53 2.75 -6.42
N LEU A 224 4.32 3.79 -6.73
CA LEU A 224 5.07 3.84 -8.00
C LEU A 224 6.34 2.99 -7.93
N GLU A 225 6.86 2.58 -9.08
CA GLU A 225 8.06 1.75 -9.20
C GLU A 225 9.28 2.37 -8.50
N SER A 226 9.99 1.57 -7.69
CA SER A 226 11.14 2.03 -6.89
C SER A 226 12.48 1.76 -7.58
N LEU A 227 12.56 0.75 -8.45
CA LEU A 227 13.81 0.28 -9.06
C LEU A 227 14.13 0.95 -10.40
N SER A 228 13.20 1.72 -10.97
CA SER A 228 13.37 2.37 -12.27
C SER A 228 12.64 3.71 -12.35
N GLY A 229 13.41 4.80 -12.36
CA GLY A 229 12.87 6.16 -12.54
C GLY A 229 12.08 6.35 -13.83
N ALA A 230 12.47 5.68 -14.91
CA ALA A 230 11.75 5.76 -16.18
C ALA A 230 10.38 5.06 -16.11
N LEU A 231 10.29 3.91 -15.42
CA LEU A 231 9.01 3.23 -15.21
C LEU A 231 8.13 4.03 -14.24
N ALA A 232 8.69 4.54 -13.15
CA ALA A 232 7.97 5.39 -12.20
C ALA A 232 7.37 6.63 -12.89
N GLN A 233 8.14 7.28 -13.77
CA GLN A 233 7.66 8.41 -14.56
C GLN A 233 6.55 8.01 -15.54
N ALA A 234 6.67 6.85 -16.20
CA ALA A 234 5.62 6.35 -17.10
C ALA A 234 4.33 6.03 -16.34
N GLN A 235 4.43 5.39 -15.17
CA GLN A 235 3.30 5.10 -14.29
C GLN A 235 2.66 6.40 -13.77
N ALA A 236 3.45 7.40 -13.39
CA ALA A 236 2.92 8.72 -13.01
C ALA A 236 2.14 9.38 -14.16
N ALA A 237 2.61 9.27 -15.40
CA ALA A 237 1.88 9.77 -16.56
C ALA A 237 0.56 9.02 -16.78
N GLU A 238 0.54 7.69 -16.60
CA GLU A 238 -0.68 6.88 -16.63
C GLU A 238 -1.66 7.27 -15.52
N LEU A 239 -1.17 7.58 -14.31
CA LEU A 239 -1.98 8.06 -13.20
C LEU A 239 -2.68 9.38 -13.55
N LEU A 240 -1.93 10.34 -14.12
CA LEU A 240 -2.44 11.64 -14.53
C LEU A 240 -3.45 11.57 -15.68
N ALA A 241 -3.27 10.62 -16.61
CA ALA A 241 -4.18 10.40 -17.74
C ALA A 241 -5.37 9.48 -17.40
N GLY A 242 -5.34 8.81 -16.25
CA GLY A 242 -6.32 7.81 -15.83
C GLY A 242 -7.13 8.26 -14.62
N PRO A 243 -6.87 7.71 -13.42
CA PRO A 243 -7.68 7.98 -12.23
C PRO A 243 -7.70 9.45 -11.80
N ALA A 244 -6.63 10.22 -12.09
CA ALA A 244 -6.56 11.64 -11.77
C ALA A 244 -7.13 12.56 -12.86
N ASP A 245 -7.49 12.05 -14.05
CA ASP A 245 -8.16 12.84 -15.08
C ASP A 245 -9.65 12.99 -14.75
N THR A 246 -9.98 14.05 -14.01
CA THR A 246 -11.33 14.28 -13.51
C THR A 246 -11.60 15.77 -13.27
N PRO A 247 -12.87 16.23 -13.36
CA PRO A 247 -13.22 17.59 -12.96
C PRO A 247 -13.22 17.82 -11.44
N LEU A 248 -13.07 16.77 -10.62
CA LEU A 248 -12.98 16.90 -9.17
C LEU A 248 -11.59 17.41 -8.75
N PRO A 249 -11.46 18.12 -7.61
CA PRO A 249 -10.17 18.24 -6.94
C PRO A 249 -9.60 16.84 -6.66
N VAL A 250 -8.29 16.66 -6.86
CA VAL A 250 -7.61 15.37 -6.69
C VAL A 250 -6.57 15.47 -5.59
N VAL A 251 -6.52 14.45 -4.74
CA VAL A 251 -5.42 14.19 -3.81
C VAL A 251 -4.83 12.83 -4.17
N VAL A 252 -3.56 12.82 -4.57
CA VAL A 252 -2.78 11.57 -4.67
C VAL A 252 -2.09 11.37 -3.32
N ALA A 253 -2.44 10.29 -2.64
CA ALA A 253 -1.93 9.91 -1.33
C ALA A 253 -1.26 8.55 -1.47
N GLY A 254 0.05 8.53 -1.72
CA GLY A 254 0.75 7.30 -2.06
C GLY A 254 2.23 7.34 -1.74
N ASP A 255 2.89 6.21 -1.91
CA ASP A 255 4.34 6.12 -1.96
C ASP A 255 4.78 6.26 -3.41
N LEU A 256 5.17 7.48 -3.79
CA LEU A 256 5.57 7.78 -5.17
C LEU A 256 7.00 7.32 -5.48
N ASN A 257 7.69 6.76 -4.48
CA ASN A 257 9.13 6.48 -4.52
C ASN A 257 9.96 7.68 -5.02
N SER A 258 9.50 8.92 -4.88
CA SER A 258 10.18 10.09 -5.42
C SER A 258 10.70 11.03 -4.32
N GLY A 259 11.81 11.71 -4.60
CA GLY A 259 12.39 12.72 -3.71
C GLY A 259 13.90 12.58 -3.44
N PRO A 260 14.48 13.45 -2.59
CA PRO A 260 15.91 13.45 -2.30
C PRO A 260 16.40 12.09 -1.79
N GLY A 261 17.44 11.54 -2.42
CA GLY A 261 18.01 10.24 -2.06
C GLY A 261 17.36 9.03 -2.76
N THR A 262 16.30 9.24 -3.54
CA THR A 262 15.72 8.20 -4.41
C THR A 262 16.38 8.23 -5.80
N THR A 263 16.33 7.11 -6.53
CA THR A 263 16.78 7.02 -7.94
C THR A 263 15.67 7.36 -8.95
N THR A 264 14.51 7.73 -8.45
CA THR A 264 13.22 7.77 -9.15
C THR A 264 12.72 9.22 -9.12
N GLY A 265 12.86 9.91 -10.25
CA GLY A 265 12.40 11.29 -10.44
C GLY A 265 10.99 11.36 -11.01
N ALA A 266 10.04 10.67 -10.36
CA ALA A 266 8.64 10.64 -10.78
C ALA A 266 7.93 11.98 -10.50
#